data_AF-A0A6F8ZJ34-F1
#
_entry.id   AF-A0A6F8ZJ34-F1
#
_cell.length_a   1.000
_cell.length_b   1.000
_cell.length_c   1.000
_cell.angle_alpha   90.00
_cell.angle_beta   90.00
_cell.angle_gamma   90.00
#
_symmetry.space_group_name_H-M   'P 1'
#
loop_
_entity.id
_entity.type
_entity.pdbx_description
1 polymer ?
#
loop_
_entity_poly.entity_id
_entity_poly.type
_entity_poly.pdbx_seq_one_letter_code
_entity_poly.pdbx_strand_id
1 'polypeptide(L)'
;MEGDTPGILWVIRHGRPAVEPPPALVDREGFNRYLRRYDVAGLSPAEEERLRRRFRALQADLAVASDLPRAVATARALPPDIPFVVDEAFREIAVGLPDPADVTGVAERCFLQGRWPAEVWWSYIRWAWFRDRGAESRAVSDARAQAAIRRLLTTYQAPRRQLVVIGHAGFLSLLVWTLRHQGRLQGPWLPHPGFGHPTRYLWRPGAG
;
A
#
# COMPACT_ATOMS: atom_id res chain seq x y z
N MET A 1 21.89 -12.40 -28.86
CA MET A 1 21.52 -11.33 -27.91
C MET A 1 20.01 -11.25 -27.93
N GLU A 2 19.35 -12.05 -27.08
CA GLU A 2 17.91 -11.97 -26.88
C GLU A 2 17.62 -10.62 -26.23
N GLY A 3 16.98 -9.72 -26.95
CA GLY A 3 16.67 -8.39 -26.45
C GLY A 3 15.84 -8.51 -25.18
N ASP A 4 16.35 -7.90 -24.10
CA ASP A 4 15.76 -7.92 -22.76
C ASP A 4 14.36 -7.28 -22.81
N THR A 5 13.35 -8.09 -23.12
CA THR A 5 11.99 -7.61 -23.35
C THR A 5 11.47 -7.11 -22.02
N PRO A 6 11.09 -5.82 -21.91
CA PRO A 6 10.69 -5.24 -20.64
C PRO A 6 9.46 -5.98 -20.09
N GLY A 7 9.54 -6.37 -18.83
CA GLY A 7 8.42 -6.97 -18.12
C GLY A 7 7.30 -5.96 -17.88
N ILE A 8 6.15 -6.44 -17.43
CA ILE A 8 5.03 -5.61 -16.99
C ILE A 8 4.88 -5.78 -15.48
N LEU A 9 4.79 -4.65 -14.77
CA LEU A 9 4.37 -4.62 -13.38
C LEU A 9 3.05 -3.88 -13.29
N TRP A 10 2.02 -4.57 -12.81
CA TRP A 10 0.76 -3.96 -12.41
C TRP A 10 0.82 -3.64 -10.92
N VAL A 11 0.57 -2.39 -10.55
CA VAL A 11 0.46 -1.98 -9.15
C VAL A 11 -0.99 -1.63 -8.86
N ILE A 12 -1.56 -2.24 -7.83
CA ILE A 12 -2.96 -2.13 -7.47
C ILE A 12 -3.04 -1.79 -5.97
N ARG A 13 -3.65 -0.65 -5.64
CA ARG A 13 -4.15 -0.43 -4.27
C ARG A 13 -5.29 -1.41 -4.04
N HIS A 14 -5.34 -2.06 -2.87
CA HIS A 14 -6.44 -2.94 -2.46
C HIS A 14 -7.84 -2.32 -2.69
N GLY A 15 -8.88 -3.13 -2.71
CA GLY A 15 -10.29 -2.73 -2.77
C GLY A 15 -10.72 -1.91 -1.55
N ARG A 16 -11.87 -1.25 -1.63
CA ARG A 16 -12.40 -0.45 -0.52
C ARG A 16 -12.76 -1.38 0.66
N PRO A 17 -12.11 -1.24 1.83
CA PRO A 17 -12.42 -2.12 2.96
C PRO A 17 -13.82 -1.86 3.50
N ALA A 18 -14.46 -2.92 4.00
CA ALA A 18 -15.78 -2.91 4.63
C ALA A 18 -15.69 -2.41 6.07
N VAL A 19 -15.36 -1.13 6.23
CA VAL A 19 -15.26 -0.47 7.52
C VAL A 19 -15.99 0.86 7.45
N GLU A 20 -16.82 1.12 8.45
CA GLU A 20 -17.50 2.39 8.56
C GLU A 20 -16.49 3.52 8.79
N PRO A 21 -16.68 4.68 8.14
CA PRO A 21 -15.85 5.85 8.42
C PRO A 21 -16.02 6.28 9.89
N PRO A 22 -15.03 6.95 10.48
CA PRO A 22 -15.20 7.55 11.79
C PRO A 22 -16.25 8.68 11.72
N PRO A 23 -16.77 9.12 12.88
CA PRO A 23 -17.62 10.32 12.95
C PRO A 23 -16.92 11.54 12.36
N ALA A 24 -17.70 12.55 11.95
CA ALA A 24 -17.18 13.78 11.35
C ALA A 24 -16.12 14.50 12.20
N LEU A 25 -16.24 14.42 13.53
CA LEU A 25 -15.22 14.84 14.49
C LEU A 25 -14.92 13.69 15.45
N VAL A 26 -13.67 13.23 15.43
CA VAL A 26 -13.20 12.10 16.22
C VAL A 26 -11.99 12.51 17.04
N ASP A 27 -11.89 12.02 18.25
CA ASP A 27 -10.71 12.18 19.09
C ASP A 27 -9.60 11.22 18.65
N ARG A 28 -8.41 11.38 19.26
CA ARG A 28 -7.25 10.54 18.99
C ARG A 28 -7.54 9.05 19.16
N GLU A 29 -8.15 8.65 20.27
CA GLU A 29 -8.38 7.24 20.57
C GLU A 29 -9.44 6.62 19.65
N GLY A 30 -10.49 7.37 19.32
CA GLY A 30 -11.48 6.99 18.32
C GLY A 30 -10.86 6.79 16.94
N PHE A 31 -9.93 7.65 16.54
CA PHE A 31 -9.22 7.50 15.27
C PHE A 31 -8.28 6.29 15.29
N ASN A 32 -7.52 6.07 16.37
CA ASN A 32 -6.69 4.87 16.52
C ASN A 32 -7.52 3.57 16.51
N ARG A 33 -8.71 3.59 17.13
CA ARG A 33 -9.66 2.47 17.05
C ARG A 33 -10.14 2.24 15.61
N TYR A 34 -10.44 3.31 14.88
CA TYR A 34 -10.76 3.22 13.46
C TYR A 34 -9.62 2.59 12.65
N LEU A 35 -8.37 3.00 12.87
CA LEU A 35 -7.19 2.39 12.21
C LEU A 35 -7.09 0.89 12.48
N ARG A 36 -7.25 0.45 13.73
CA ARG A 36 -7.24 -0.98 14.09
C ARG A 36 -8.35 -1.77 13.39
N ARG A 37 -9.57 -1.22 13.33
CA ARG A 37 -10.69 -1.84 12.57
C ARG A 37 -10.38 -1.89 11.07
N TYR A 38 -9.79 -0.83 10.52
CA TYR A 38 -9.39 -0.75 9.13
C TYR A 38 -8.38 -1.85 8.76
N ASP A 39 -7.47 -2.18 9.68
CA ASP A 39 -6.47 -3.21 9.48
C ASP A 39 -7.02 -4.62 9.42
N VAL A 40 -8.01 -4.94 10.24
CA VAL A 40 -8.66 -6.26 10.22
C VAL A 40 -9.81 -6.36 9.22
N ALA A 41 -10.20 -5.26 8.57
CA ALA A 41 -11.30 -5.25 7.62
C ALA A 41 -10.94 -5.93 6.30
N GLY A 42 -11.82 -6.82 5.85
CA GLY A 42 -11.86 -7.36 4.49
C GLY A 42 -12.61 -6.43 3.53
N LEU A 43 -13.08 -6.99 2.41
CA LEU A 43 -13.94 -6.28 1.45
C LEU A 43 -15.40 -6.67 1.66
N SER A 44 -16.33 -5.83 1.17
CA SER A 44 -17.73 -6.21 1.11
C SER A 44 -17.98 -7.08 -0.14
N PRO A 45 -19.03 -7.93 -0.17
CA PRO A 45 -19.36 -8.72 -1.35
C PRO A 45 -19.55 -7.87 -2.62
N ALA A 46 -20.18 -6.69 -2.47
CA ALA A 46 -20.37 -5.76 -3.59
C ALA A 46 -19.04 -5.21 -4.13
N GLU A 47 -18.07 -4.95 -3.26
CA GLU A 47 -16.74 -4.51 -3.67
C GLU A 47 -15.96 -5.64 -4.34
N GLU A 48 -15.98 -6.86 -3.81
CA GLU A 48 -15.35 -8.01 -4.46
C GLU A 48 -15.88 -8.21 -5.89
N GLU A 49 -17.19 -8.12 -6.05
CA GLU A 49 -17.85 -8.30 -7.34
C GLU A 49 -17.52 -7.15 -8.32
N ARG A 50 -17.40 -5.91 -7.82
CA ARG A 50 -16.86 -4.78 -8.60
C ARG A 50 -15.43 -5.06 -9.07
N LEU A 51 -14.59 -5.64 -8.22
CA LEU A 51 -13.20 -5.96 -8.54
C LEU A 51 -13.10 -7.10 -9.56
N ARG A 52 -13.88 -8.19 -9.42
CA ARG A 52 -13.92 -9.29 -10.40
C ARG A 52 -14.23 -8.78 -11.81
N ARG A 53 -15.25 -7.93 -11.93
CA ARG A 53 -15.58 -7.29 -13.22
C ARG A 53 -14.46 -6.41 -13.76
N ARG A 54 -13.76 -5.69 -12.88
CA ARG A 54 -12.64 -4.81 -13.27
C ARG A 54 -11.41 -5.59 -13.71
N PHE A 55 -11.11 -6.70 -13.05
CA PHE A 55 -9.92 -7.51 -13.31
C PHE A 55 -10.12 -8.58 -14.37
N ARG A 56 -11.34 -8.73 -14.92
CA ARG A 56 -11.69 -9.76 -15.91
C ARG A 56 -10.72 -9.93 -17.10
N ALA A 57 -10.04 -8.85 -17.49
CA ALA A 57 -9.11 -8.82 -18.62
C ALA A 57 -7.66 -8.60 -18.20
N LEU A 58 -7.37 -8.62 -16.90
CA LEU A 58 -6.01 -8.53 -16.40
C LEU A 58 -5.30 -9.86 -16.69
N GLN A 59 -4.04 -9.77 -17.10
CA GLN A 59 -3.18 -10.93 -17.31
C GLN A 59 -1.88 -10.73 -16.53
N ALA A 60 -1.45 -11.77 -15.83
CA ALA A 60 -0.18 -11.81 -15.12
C ALA A 60 0.24 -13.25 -14.82
N ASP A 61 1.53 -13.47 -14.65
CA ASP A 61 2.09 -14.78 -14.31
C ASP A 61 1.97 -15.06 -12.80
N LEU A 62 1.91 -14.01 -11.99
CA LEU A 62 1.77 -14.08 -10.53
C LEU A 62 1.29 -12.74 -9.97
N ALA A 63 0.46 -12.81 -8.94
CA ALA A 63 0.20 -11.70 -8.05
C ALA A 63 0.88 -11.86 -6.68
N VAL A 64 1.36 -10.76 -6.12
CA VAL A 64 1.89 -10.68 -4.75
C VAL A 64 0.99 -9.71 -3.99
N ALA A 65 0.41 -10.17 -2.89
CA ALA A 65 -0.43 -9.36 -2.04
C ALA A 65 0.21 -9.21 -0.66
N SER A 66 -0.03 -8.07 0.00
CA SER A 66 0.22 -7.99 1.44
C SER A 66 -0.69 -8.95 2.21
N ASP A 67 -0.33 -9.18 3.47
CA ASP A 67 -1.04 -10.06 4.40
C ASP A 67 -2.30 -9.45 5.03
N LEU A 68 -2.59 -8.18 4.75
CA LEU A 68 -3.78 -7.52 5.26
C LEU A 68 -5.05 -8.05 4.54
N PRO A 69 -6.16 -8.35 5.27
CA PRO A 69 -7.33 -9.04 4.72
C PRO A 69 -7.90 -8.40 3.45
N ARG A 70 -7.96 -7.07 3.40
CA ARG A 70 -8.40 -6.32 2.21
C ARG A 70 -7.53 -6.52 0.97
N ALA A 71 -6.22 -6.68 1.12
CA ALA A 71 -5.32 -6.95 0.00
C ALA A 71 -5.46 -8.39 -0.48
N VAL A 72 -5.53 -9.35 0.45
CA VAL A 72 -5.80 -10.77 0.14
C VAL A 72 -7.14 -10.94 -0.59
N ALA A 73 -8.20 -10.31 -0.10
CA ALA A 73 -9.51 -10.34 -0.75
C ALA A 73 -9.49 -9.68 -2.15
N THR A 74 -8.67 -8.64 -2.35
CA THR A 74 -8.45 -8.05 -3.69
C THR A 74 -7.75 -9.02 -4.62
N ALA A 75 -6.74 -9.76 -4.13
CA ALA A 75 -6.03 -10.76 -4.91
C ALA A 75 -6.95 -11.93 -5.31
N ARG A 76 -7.84 -12.36 -4.43
CA ARG A 76 -8.88 -13.36 -4.74
C ARG A 76 -9.90 -12.91 -5.80
N ALA A 77 -10.00 -11.61 -6.07
CA ALA A 77 -10.86 -11.09 -7.12
C ALA A 77 -10.18 -11.06 -8.51
N LEU A 78 -8.90 -11.43 -8.59
CA LEU A 78 -8.20 -11.60 -9.86
C LEU A 78 -8.79 -12.79 -10.66
N PRO A 79 -8.54 -12.83 -11.98
CA PRO A 79 -8.81 -14.01 -12.78
C PRO A 79 -8.23 -15.30 -12.15
N PRO A 80 -8.96 -16.44 -12.19
CA PRO A 80 -8.56 -17.68 -11.51
C PRO A 80 -7.22 -18.26 -11.97
N ASP A 81 -6.78 -17.91 -13.17
CA ASP A 81 -5.51 -18.32 -13.80
C ASP A 81 -4.31 -17.51 -13.31
N ILE A 82 -4.52 -16.43 -12.55
CA ILE A 82 -3.44 -15.66 -11.93
C ILE A 82 -3.26 -16.18 -10.50
N PRO A 83 -2.26 -17.05 -10.23
CA PRO A 83 -1.97 -17.46 -8.87
C PRO A 83 -1.51 -16.25 -8.06
N PHE A 84 -1.72 -16.29 -6.74
CA PHE A 84 -1.19 -15.25 -5.86
C PHE A 84 -0.50 -15.83 -4.63
N VAL A 85 0.48 -15.09 -4.14
CA VAL A 85 1.16 -15.33 -2.87
C VAL A 85 0.94 -14.16 -1.92
N VAL A 86 1.01 -14.45 -0.63
CA VAL A 86 0.93 -13.45 0.43
C VAL A 86 2.33 -13.19 0.97
N ASP A 87 2.72 -11.91 1.06
CA ASP A 87 4.02 -11.49 1.56
C ASP A 87 3.89 -10.20 2.38
N GLU A 88 4.18 -10.30 3.68
CA GLU A 88 4.15 -9.19 4.64
C GLU A 88 5.13 -8.06 4.30
N ALA A 89 6.14 -8.31 3.45
CA ALA A 89 7.05 -7.27 2.99
C ALA A 89 6.31 -6.11 2.30
N PHE A 90 5.11 -6.36 1.75
CA PHE A 90 4.26 -5.38 1.07
C PHE A 90 3.15 -4.77 1.94
N ARG A 91 3.16 -5.06 3.25
CA ARG A 91 2.21 -4.51 4.21
C ARG A 91 2.25 -2.98 4.24
N GLU A 92 1.12 -2.33 4.55
CA GLU A 92 1.06 -0.87 4.69
C GLU A 92 2.07 -0.39 5.74
N ILE A 93 2.49 0.87 5.61
CA ILE A 93 3.26 1.56 6.65
C ILE A 93 2.43 1.56 7.93
N ALA A 94 2.99 1.08 9.04
CA ALA A 94 2.29 1.09 10.32
C ALA A 94 2.08 2.54 10.79
N VAL A 95 0.82 2.88 11.09
CA VAL A 95 0.43 4.23 11.49
C VAL A 95 -0.38 4.22 12.77
N GLY A 96 -0.21 5.27 13.57
CA GLY A 96 -0.95 5.49 14.81
C GLY A 96 -0.66 6.87 15.36
N LEU A 97 -1.61 7.42 16.10
CA LEU A 97 -1.44 8.66 16.84
C LEU A 97 -0.83 8.36 18.21
N PRO A 98 0.27 9.05 18.61
CA PRO A 98 0.95 8.80 19.88
C PRO A 98 0.11 9.24 21.08
N ASP A 99 0.42 8.76 22.27
CA ASP A 99 -0.22 9.30 23.47
C ASP A 99 0.22 10.76 23.68
N PRO A 100 -0.67 11.69 24.08
CA PRO A 100 -0.28 13.06 24.44
C PRO A 100 0.83 13.14 25.51
N ALA A 101 0.97 12.12 26.36
CA ALA A 101 2.06 12.02 27.33
C ALA A 101 3.43 11.78 26.67
N ASP A 102 3.47 11.13 25.50
CA ASP A 102 4.70 10.76 24.79
C ASP A 102 5.29 11.92 23.97
N VAL A 103 4.53 13.01 23.79
CA VAL A 103 4.99 14.20 23.06
C VAL A 103 5.45 15.31 23.99
N THR A 104 6.54 15.98 23.60
CA THR A 104 7.19 17.03 24.40
C THR A 104 6.64 18.43 24.14
N GLY A 105 6.02 18.66 22.98
CA GLY A 105 5.49 19.97 22.60
C GLY A 105 4.11 20.26 23.20
N VAL A 106 3.97 21.39 23.88
CA VAL A 106 2.68 21.82 24.47
C VAL A 106 1.59 21.95 23.40
N ALA A 107 1.90 22.57 22.26
CA ALA A 107 0.94 22.73 21.16
C ALA A 107 0.50 21.38 20.55
N GLU A 108 1.45 20.45 20.39
CA GLU A 108 1.16 19.11 19.89
C GLU A 108 0.30 18.31 20.87
N ARG A 109 0.59 18.42 22.17
CA ARG A 109 -0.23 17.82 23.23
C ARG A 109 -1.67 18.34 23.20
N CYS A 110 -1.85 19.66 23.11
CA CYS A 110 -3.19 20.27 22.98
C CYS A 110 -3.91 19.80 21.70
N PHE A 111 -3.20 19.71 20.58
CA PHE A 111 -3.75 19.20 19.32
C PHE A 111 -4.24 17.75 19.45
N LEU A 112 -3.44 16.86 20.07
CA LEU A 112 -3.77 15.44 20.26
C LEU A 112 -4.93 15.21 21.23
N GLN A 113 -5.24 16.19 22.09
CA GLN A 113 -6.40 16.18 22.98
C GLN A 113 -7.68 16.69 22.30
N GLY A 114 -7.56 17.29 21.11
CA GLY A 114 -8.69 17.81 20.34
C GLY A 114 -9.51 16.75 19.62
N ARG A 115 -10.63 17.20 19.04
CA ARG A 115 -11.46 16.41 18.13
C ARG A 115 -11.39 17.02 16.74
N TRP A 116 -11.00 16.23 15.76
CA TRP A 116 -10.75 16.72 14.41
C TRP A 116 -11.41 15.82 13.36
N PRO A 117 -11.62 16.34 12.14
CA PRO A 117 -11.94 15.51 10.99
C PRO A 117 -10.85 14.46 10.71
N ALA A 118 -11.25 13.34 10.11
CA ALA A 118 -10.34 12.24 9.77
C ALA A 118 -9.15 12.71 8.90
N GLU A 119 -9.39 13.66 8.00
CA GLU A 119 -8.40 14.23 7.08
C GLU A 119 -7.29 14.98 7.83
N VAL A 120 -7.62 15.62 8.95
CA VAL A 120 -6.65 16.30 9.82
C VAL A 120 -5.77 15.27 10.52
N TRP A 121 -6.35 14.17 11.01
CA TRP A 121 -5.58 13.07 11.60
C TRP A 121 -4.65 12.39 10.58
N TRP A 122 -5.14 12.12 9.36
CA TRP A 122 -4.30 11.61 8.27
C TRP A 122 -3.16 12.55 7.92
N SER A 123 -3.40 13.86 7.95
CA SER A 123 -2.37 14.87 7.70
C SER A 123 -1.31 14.89 8.81
N TYR A 124 -1.73 14.79 10.07
CA TYR A 124 -0.83 14.67 11.21
C TYR A 124 0.04 13.41 11.13
N ILE A 125 -0.54 12.24 10.83
CA ILE A 125 0.20 10.98 10.67
C ILE A 125 1.26 11.11 9.58
N ARG A 126 0.90 11.68 8.43
CA ARG A 126 1.85 11.90 7.33
C ARG A 126 2.97 12.86 7.73
N TRP A 127 2.64 13.94 8.43
CA TRP A 127 3.62 14.88 8.96
C TRP A 127 4.57 14.19 9.95
N ALA A 128 4.05 13.39 10.89
CA ALA A 128 4.85 12.65 11.85
C ALA A 128 5.81 11.68 11.14
N TRP A 129 5.32 10.93 10.15
CA TRP A 129 6.12 10.02 9.34
C TRP A 129 7.28 10.74 8.62
N PHE A 130 7.02 11.91 8.01
CA PHE A 130 8.08 12.72 7.38
C PHE A 130 9.14 13.23 8.35
N ARG A 131 8.84 13.28 9.66
CA ARG A 131 9.80 13.64 10.73
C ARG A 131 10.40 12.43 11.43
N ASP A 132 10.27 11.24 10.84
CA ASP A 132 10.72 9.98 11.41
C ASP A 132 10.09 9.67 12.80
N ARG A 133 8.83 10.03 12.97
CA ARG A 133 8.01 9.75 14.16
C ARG A 133 6.83 8.84 13.82
N GLY A 134 6.23 8.26 14.85
CA GLY A 134 5.06 7.40 14.75
C GLY A 134 5.39 5.91 14.90
N ALA A 135 4.44 5.05 14.56
CA ALA A 135 4.58 3.60 14.72
C ALA A 135 5.64 2.99 13.78
N GLU A 136 5.73 3.47 12.54
CA GLU A 136 6.82 3.20 11.61
C GLU A 136 7.38 4.53 11.11
N SER A 137 8.69 4.74 11.23
CA SER A 137 9.35 5.95 10.73
C SER A 137 9.58 5.87 9.23
N ARG A 138 9.90 7.00 8.60
CA ARG A 138 10.25 7.04 7.17
C ARG A 138 11.53 6.25 6.91
N ALA A 139 12.56 6.38 7.74
CA ALA A 139 13.79 5.60 7.61
C ALA A 139 13.54 4.08 7.65
N VAL A 140 12.66 3.62 8.54
CA VAL A 140 12.26 2.20 8.60
C VAL A 140 11.46 1.80 7.35
N SER A 141 10.52 2.65 6.93
CA SER A 141 9.73 2.41 5.71
C SER A 141 10.62 2.32 4.46
N ASP A 142 11.62 3.19 4.34
CA ASP A 142 12.58 3.21 3.24
C ASP A 142 13.43 1.93 3.23
N ALA A 143 13.93 1.50 4.39
CA ALA A 143 14.67 0.24 4.52
C ALA A 143 13.79 -0.97 4.13
N ARG A 144 12.52 -0.96 4.53
CA ARG A 144 11.55 -2.00 4.20
C ARG A 144 11.20 -2.01 2.72
N ALA A 145 11.05 -0.84 2.09
CA ALA A 145 10.86 -0.72 0.66
C ALA A 145 12.06 -1.30 -0.12
N GLN A 146 13.30 -1.03 0.31
CA GLN A 146 14.48 -1.65 -0.32
C GLN A 146 14.50 -3.18 -0.17
N ALA A 147 14.08 -3.70 0.98
CA ALA A 147 13.95 -5.15 1.19
C ALA A 147 12.87 -5.76 0.28
N ALA A 148 11.70 -5.12 0.17
CA ALA A 148 10.62 -5.54 -0.73
C ALA A 148 11.05 -5.50 -2.20
N ILE A 149 11.81 -4.48 -2.62
CA ILE A 149 12.37 -4.40 -3.99
C ILE A 149 13.32 -5.55 -4.26
N ARG A 150 14.24 -5.87 -3.34
CA ARG A 150 15.13 -7.03 -3.48
C ARG A 150 14.34 -8.31 -3.61
N ARG A 151 13.31 -8.50 -2.79
CA ARG A 151 12.44 -9.69 -2.85
C ARG A 151 11.69 -9.78 -4.17
N LEU A 152 11.17 -8.65 -4.67
CA LEU A 152 10.52 -8.56 -5.97
C LEU A 152 11.47 -8.94 -7.11
N LEU A 153 12.70 -8.43 -7.09
CA LEU A 153 13.74 -8.73 -8.07
C LEU A 153 14.16 -10.21 -8.06
N THR A 154 14.48 -10.76 -6.88
CA THR A 154 15.12 -12.08 -6.78
C THR A 154 14.13 -13.24 -6.72
N THR A 155 12.94 -13.04 -6.18
CA THR A 155 11.98 -14.13 -5.90
C THR A 155 10.84 -14.14 -6.91
N TYR A 156 10.28 -12.97 -7.24
CA TYR A 156 9.03 -12.90 -7.99
C TYR A 156 9.24 -12.59 -9.47
N GLN A 157 10.12 -11.64 -9.80
CA GLN A 157 10.29 -11.14 -11.17
C GLN A 157 11.24 -11.99 -12.01
N ALA A 158 12.34 -12.49 -11.45
CA ALA A 158 13.35 -13.23 -12.22
C ALA A 158 12.80 -14.34 -13.14
N PRO A 159 11.75 -15.10 -12.76
CA PRO A 159 11.16 -16.10 -13.66
C PRO A 159 9.92 -15.60 -14.45
N ARG A 160 9.52 -14.33 -14.38
CA ARG A 160 8.20 -13.85 -14.84
C ARG A 160 8.25 -12.57 -15.68
N ARG A 161 7.39 -12.52 -16.70
CA ARG A 161 7.25 -11.36 -17.59
C ARG A 161 6.19 -10.39 -17.09
N GLN A 162 5.15 -10.86 -16.40
CA GLN A 162 4.05 -10.03 -15.94
C GLN A 162 3.76 -10.31 -14.45
N LEU A 163 3.93 -9.29 -13.61
CA LEU A 163 3.62 -9.35 -12.18
C LEU A 163 2.50 -8.39 -11.81
N VAL A 164 1.75 -8.76 -10.78
CA VAL A 164 0.80 -7.88 -10.10
C VAL A 164 1.26 -7.72 -8.65
N VAL A 165 1.32 -6.49 -8.15
CA VAL A 165 1.54 -6.18 -6.74
C VAL A 165 0.31 -5.49 -6.18
N ILE A 166 -0.30 -6.10 -5.16
CA ILE A 166 -1.49 -5.61 -4.47
C ILE A 166 -1.09 -5.20 -3.06
N GLY A 167 -1.29 -3.92 -2.76
CA GLY A 167 -0.90 -3.37 -1.47
C GLY A 167 -1.67 -2.11 -1.13
N HIS A 168 -1.00 -1.19 -0.45
CA HIS A 168 -1.65 -0.06 0.19
C HIS A 168 -1.03 1.27 -0.27
N ALA A 169 -1.80 2.34 -0.16
CA ALA A 169 -1.45 3.60 -0.82
C ALA A 169 -0.11 4.18 -0.36
N GLY A 170 0.20 4.11 0.95
CA GLY A 170 1.44 4.64 1.49
C GLY A 170 2.65 3.85 0.98
N PHE A 171 2.69 2.57 1.30
CA PHE A 171 3.81 1.70 0.95
C PHE A 171 4.00 1.53 -0.57
N LEU A 172 2.93 1.41 -1.36
CA LEU A 172 3.05 1.31 -2.82
C LEU A 172 3.58 2.60 -3.46
N SER A 173 3.18 3.76 -2.93
CA SER A 173 3.72 5.04 -3.41
C SER A 173 5.22 5.12 -3.16
N LEU A 174 5.66 4.72 -1.96
CA LEU A 174 7.08 4.65 -1.63
C LEU A 174 7.83 3.66 -2.53
N LEU A 175 7.33 2.42 -2.65
CA LEU A 175 7.92 1.37 -3.48
C LEU A 175 8.10 1.82 -4.94
N VAL A 176 7.04 2.35 -5.55
CA VAL A 176 7.07 2.83 -6.95
C VAL A 176 8.02 4.00 -7.09
N TRP A 177 7.97 4.97 -6.17
CA TRP A 177 8.87 6.12 -6.18
C TRP A 177 10.34 5.67 -6.15
N THR A 178 10.70 4.75 -5.25
CA THR A 178 12.05 4.22 -5.12
C THR A 178 12.48 3.48 -6.39
N LEU A 179 11.65 2.58 -6.91
CA LEU A 179 11.95 1.84 -8.14
C LEU A 179 12.14 2.75 -9.35
N ARG A 180 11.38 3.84 -9.45
CA ARG A 180 11.54 4.84 -10.50
C ARG A 180 12.83 5.62 -10.36
N HIS A 181 13.19 6.04 -9.16
CA HIS A 181 14.48 6.71 -8.91
C HIS A 181 15.68 5.81 -9.21
N GLN A 182 15.51 4.49 -9.10
CA GLN A 182 16.50 3.49 -9.51
C GLN A 182 16.47 3.17 -11.02
N GLY A 183 15.60 3.82 -11.81
CA GLY A 183 15.49 3.56 -13.25
C GLY A 183 14.86 2.21 -13.62
N ARG A 184 14.34 1.46 -12.64
CA ARG A 184 13.79 0.10 -12.82
C ARG A 184 12.36 0.07 -13.34
N LEU A 185 11.64 1.19 -13.26
CA LEU A 185 10.27 1.32 -13.75
C LEU A 185 10.12 2.51 -14.71
N GLN A 186 9.33 2.30 -15.76
CA GLN A 186 8.82 3.34 -16.65
C GLN A 186 7.28 3.34 -16.64
N GLY A 187 6.66 4.53 -16.63
CA GLY A 187 5.21 4.71 -16.46
C GLY A 187 4.87 6.02 -15.73
N PRO A 188 3.73 6.10 -15.02
CA PRO A 188 3.41 7.20 -14.10
C PRO A 188 4.40 7.29 -12.92
N TRP A 189 4.47 8.43 -12.22
CA TRP A 189 5.34 8.58 -11.05
C TRP A 189 4.84 7.87 -9.79
N LEU A 190 3.52 7.70 -9.67
CA LEU A 190 2.85 7.08 -8.54
C LEU A 190 1.72 6.19 -9.05
N PRO A 191 1.31 5.17 -8.28
CA PRO A 191 0.17 4.34 -8.63
C PRO A 191 -1.13 5.13 -8.50
N HIS A 192 -2.18 4.66 -9.19
CA HIS A 192 -3.50 5.23 -9.09
C HIS A 192 -4.01 5.19 -7.64
N PRO A 193 -4.51 6.32 -7.08
CA PRO A 193 -4.87 6.38 -5.67
C PRO A 193 -6.19 5.66 -5.34
N GLY A 194 -7.06 5.47 -6.33
CA GLY A 194 -8.36 4.80 -6.20
C GLY A 194 -8.25 3.31 -5.90
N PHE A 195 -9.14 2.81 -5.05
CA PHE A 195 -9.20 1.40 -4.66
C PHE A 195 -9.43 0.46 -5.85
N GLY A 196 -8.59 -0.55 -5.99
CA GLY A 196 -8.71 -1.59 -7.02
C GLY A 196 -8.46 -1.13 -8.45
N HIS A 197 -7.79 0.02 -8.66
CA HIS A 197 -7.44 0.50 -9.99
C HIS A 197 -6.01 0.07 -10.36
N PRO A 198 -5.82 -0.77 -11.39
CA PRO A 198 -4.48 -1.16 -11.83
C PRO A 198 -3.75 -0.01 -12.49
N THR A 199 -2.47 0.13 -12.15
CA THR A 199 -1.53 1.01 -12.83
C THR A 199 -0.46 0.16 -13.49
N ARG A 200 -0.28 0.34 -14.80
CA ARG A 200 0.71 -0.40 -15.58
C ARG A 200 2.05 0.31 -15.55
N TYR A 201 3.11 -0.46 -15.30
CA TYR A 201 4.49 -0.04 -15.45
C TYR A 201 5.23 -0.99 -16.37
N LEU A 202 6.19 -0.46 -17.12
CA LEU A 202 7.20 -1.23 -17.81
C LEU A 202 8.37 -1.44 -16.84
N TRP A 203 8.73 -2.71 -16.66
CA TRP A 203 9.82 -3.16 -15.81
C TRP A 203 11.11 -3.28 -16.60
N ARG A 204 12.21 -2.71 -16.09
CA ARG A 204 13.54 -2.77 -16.69
C ARG A 204 14.47 -3.60 -15.80
N PRO A 205 14.74 -4.88 -16.15
CA PRO A 205 15.52 -5.78 -15.31
C PRO A 205 16.98 -5.31 -15.10
N GLY A 206 17.57 -4.67 -16.11
CA GLY A 206 18.99 -4.30 -16.14
C GLY A 206 19.36 -2.85 -15.76
N ALA A 207 18.45 -2.03 -15.23
CA ALA A 207 18.82 -0.69 -14.75
C ALA A 207 19.49 -0.79 -13.37
N GLY A 208 20.81 -0.82 -13.35
CA GLY A 208 21.65 -0.82 -12.15
C GLY A 208 23.01 -0.22 -12.48
#